data_AF-Q6SF86-F1
#
_entry.id   AF-Q6SF86-F1
#
_cell.length_a   1.000
_cell.length_b   1.000
_cell.length_c   1.000
_cell.angle_alpha   90.00
_cell.angle_beta   90.00
_cell.angle_gamma   90.00
#
_symmetry.space_group_name_H-M   'P 1'
#
loop_
_entity.id
_entity.type
_entity.pdbx_description
1 polymer ?
#
loop_
_entity_poly.entity_id
_entity_poly.type
_entity_poly.pdbx_seq_one_letter_code
_entity_poly.pdbx_strand_id
1 'polypeptide(L)'
;MASATLFTDENKDLLAKMLEKALLEPLVPMEPAAAQKYMEQVAVRTATDNRTDIELFQMVQLSSSESTYVMRFALFENHQAIGLDIMDAENGQFFIPESCPICQLAEPTLN
;
A
#
# COMPACT_ATOMS: atom_id res chain seq x y z
N MET A 1 5.03 16.15 3.92
CA MET A 1 3.66 16.21 4.48
C MET A 1 2.89 14.95 4.12
N ALA A 2 2.94 14.50 2.88
CA ALA A 2 2.62 13.16 2.37
C ALA A 2 2.69 11.97 3.37
N SER A 3 3.86 11.70 3.95
CA SER A 3 4.07 10.59 4.89
C SER A 3 3.22 10.75 6.17
N ALA A 4 3.04 11.99 6.65
CA ALA A 4 2.21 12.25 7.83
C ALA A 4 0.72 11.97 7.56
N THR A 5 0.26 12.11 6.31
CA THR A 5 -1.11 11.77 5.90
C THR A 5 -1.37 10.28 6.10
N LEU A 6 -0.43 9.40 5.74
CA LEU A 6 -0.59 7.94 5.93
C LEU A 6 -0.67 7.53 7.40
N PHE A 7 -0.07 8.29 8.31
CA PHE A 7 0.04 7.94 9.73
C PHE A 7 -1.00 8.61 10.64
N THR A 8 -2.02 9.29 10.10
CA THR A 8 -3.17 9.72 10.90
C THR A 8 -3.94 8.49 11.39
N ASP A 9 -4.58 8.58 12.56
CA ASP A 9 -5.26 7.41 13.14
C ASP A 9 -6.42 6.93 12.26
N GLU A 10 -7.13 7.84 11.60
CA GLU A 10 -8.16 7.51 10.60
C GLU A 10 -7.59 6.74 9.40
N ASN A 11 -6.46 7.18 8.85
CA ASN A 11 -5.86 6.53 7.69
C ASN A 11 -5.22 5.19 8.08
N LYS A 12 -4.67 5.04 9.30
CA LYS A 12 -4.16 3.75 9.79
C LYS A 12 -5.23 2.66 9.80
N ASP A 13 -6.43 2.96 10.30
CA ASP A 13 -7.55 2.01 10.31
C ASP A 13 -7.98 1.63 8.88
N LEU A 14 -7.95 2.59 7.95
CA LEU A 14 -8.25 2.36 6.55
C LEU A 14 -7.20 1.45 5.88
N LEU A 15 -5.91 1.72 6.12
CA LEU A 15 -4.79 0.93 5.60
C LEU A 15 -4.79 -0.49 6.17
N ALA A 16 -5.14 -0.67 7.45
CA ALA A 16 -5.29 -2.00 8.06
C ALA A 16 -6.40 -2.81 7.39
N LYS A 17 -7.57 -2.21 7.13
CA LYS A 17 -8.66 -2.87 6.39
C LYS A 17 -8.27 -3.20 4.95
N MET A 18 -7.47 -2.35 4.29
CA MET A 18 -6.93 -2.66 2.96
C MET A 18 -6.02 -3.88 2.99
N LEU A 19 -5.13 -3.97 3.98
CA LEU A 19 -4.28 -5.15 4.15
C LEU A 19 -5.13 -6.39 4.33
N GLU A 20 -6.10 -6.38 5.26
CA GLU A 20 -6.99 -7.52 5.48
C GLU A 20 -7.68 -7.95 4.19
N LYS A 21 -8.20 -7.00 3.41
CA LYS A 21 -8.82 -7.30 2.12
C LYS A 21 -7.83 -7.93 1.14
N ALA A 22 -6.61 -7.42 1.05
CA ALA A 22 -5.58 -7.96 0.16
C ALA A 22 -5.17 -9.39 0.58
N LEU A 23 -5.12 -9.67 1.88
CA LEU A 23 -4.83 -11.01 2.42
C LEU A 23 -5.95 -12.03 2.15
N LEU A 24 -7.18 -11.58 1.89
CA LEU A 24 -8.30 -12.45 1.49
C LEU A 24 -8.25 -12.86 0.01
N GLU A 25 -7.45 -12.17 -0.80
CA GLU A 25 -7.24 -12.49 -2.21
C GLU A 25 -6.04 -13.42 -2.40
N PRO A 26 -5.97 -14.18 -3.52
CA PRO A 26 -4.79 -14.97 -3.84
C PRO A 26 -3.51 -14.13 -3.87
N LEU A 27 -2.50 -14.59 -3.14
CA LEU A 27 -1.19 -13.95 -3.07
C LEU A 27 -0.15 -14.78 -3.81
N VAL A 28 0.63 -14.12 -4.67
CA VAL A 28 1.72 -14.76 -5.41
C VAL A 28 3.06 -14.44 -4.74
N PRO A 29 3.80 -15.45 -4.24
CA PRO A 29 5.12 -15.21 -3.68
C PRO A 29 6.07 -14.74 -4.79
N MET A 30 6.88 -13.73 -4.49
CA MET A 30 7.80 -13.13 -5.44
C MET A 30 9.09 -12.70 -4.77
N GLU A 31 10.20 -12.73 -5.51
CA GLU A 31 11.48 -12.21 -5.05
C GLU A 31 11.43 -10.68 -4.84
N PRO A 32 12.08 -10.13 -3.80
CA PRO A 32 11.94 -8.71 -3.41
C PRO A 32 12.21 -7.72 -4.56
N ALA A 33 13.27 -7.94 -5.32
CA ALA A 33 13.66 -7.07 -6.44
C ALA A 33 12.66 -7.12 -7.60
N ALA A 34 12.07 -8.30 -7.85
CA ALA A 34 11.05 -8.47 -8.87
C ALA A 34 9.73 -7.83 -8.42
N ALA A 35 9.35 -8.02 -7.15
CA ALA A 35 8.17 -7.44 -6.54
C ALA A 35 8.19 -5.91 -6.63
N GLN A 36 9.30 -5.29 -6.21
CA GLN A 36 9.50 -3.84 -6.30
C GLN A 36 9.31 -3.34 -7.74
N LYS A 37 10.05 -3.90 -8.69
CA LYS A 37 10.02 -3.42 -10.09
C LYS A 37 8.64 -3.57 -10.72
N TYR A 38 7.98 -4.70 -10.47
CA TYR A 38 6.63 -4.94 -10.96
C TYR A 38 5.65 -3.93 -10.36
N MET A 39 5.73 -3.70 -9.05
CA MET A 39 4.80 -2.81 -8.35
C MET A 39 5.01 -1.33 -8.65
N GLU A 40 6.24 -0.89 -8.91
CA GLU A 40 6.49 0.46 -9.41
C GLU A 40 5.81 0.68 -10.78
N GLN A 41 5.81 -0.32 -11.67
CA GLN A 41 5.10 -0.24 -12.95
C GLN A 41 3.57 -0.18 -12.76
N VAL A 42 3.02 -0.96 -11.82
CA VAL A 42 1.60 -0.94 -11.49
C VAL A 42 1.19 0.43 -10.93
N ALA A 43 1.99 1.00 -10.03
CA ALA A 43 1.74 2.33 -9.47
C ALA A 43 1.76 3.43 -10.54
N VAL A 44 2.77 3.42 -11.43
CA VAL A 44 2.87 4.38 -12.55
C VAL A 44 1.69 4.26 -13.50
N ARG A 45 1.27 3.02 -13.80
CA ARG A 45 0.11 2.77 -14.65
C ARG A 45 -1.16 3.32 -14.01
N THR A 46 -1.36 3.04 -12.73
CA THR A 46 -2.53 3.51 -11.97
C THR A 46 -2.58 5.04 -11.90
N ALA A 47 -1.45 5.69 -11.62
CA ALA A 47 -1.34 7.15 -11.61
C ALA A 47 -1.75 7.75 -12.97
N THR A 48 -1.26 7.15 -14.07
CA THR A 48 -1.62 7.54 -15.44
C THR A 48 -3.11 7.39 -15.70
N ASP A 49 -3.70 6.23 -15.34
CA ASP A 49 -5.12 5.94 -15.55
C ASP A 49 -6.01 6.88 -14.71
N ASN A 50 -5.55 7.28 -13.53
CA ASN A 50 -6.24 8.20 -12.62
C ASN A 50 -5.93 9.69 -12.87
N ARG A 51 -5.11 10.02 -13.87
CA ARG A 51 -4.66 11.40 -14.19
C ARG A 51 -4.07 12.13 -12.98
N THR A 52 -3.23 11.44 -12.22
CA THR A 52 -2.51 11.96 -11.07
C THR A 52 -1.05 11.54 -11.16
N ASP A 53 -0.21 12.08 -10.28
CA ASP A 53 1.21 11.74 -10.17
C ASP A 53 1.48 11.02 -8.84
N ILE A 54 2.57 10.25 -8.82
CA ILE A 54 3.04 9.57 -7.62
C ILE A 54 3.78 10.59 -6.76
N GLU A 55 3.26 10.83 -5.56
CA GLU A 55 3.90 11.70 -4.58
C GLU A 55 5.06 10.97 -3.88
N LEU A 56 4.83 9.74 -3.42
CA LEU A 56 5.88 8.90 -2.82
C LEU A 56 5.52 7.42 -2.76
N PHE A 57 6.52 6.59 -2.49
CA PHE A 57 6.36 5.21 -2.04
C PHE A 57 6.70 5.10 -0.55
N GLN A 58 5.86 4.45 0.24
CA GLN A 58 6.05 4.28 1.67
C GLN A 58 5.79 2.82 2.07
N MET A 59 6.71 2.25 2.83
CA MET A 59 6.48 1.01 3.57
C MET A 59 5.76 1.33 4.87
N VAL A 60 4.65 0.64 5.14
CA VAL A 60 3.87 0.77 6.36
C VAL A 60 3.75 -0.60 7.02
N GLN A 61 4.21 -0.70 8.26
CA GLN A 61 3.99 -1.89 9.06
C GLN A 61 2.56 -1.88 9.60
N LEU A 62 1.84 -2.96 9.34
CA LEU A 62 0.44 -3.15 9.66
C LEU A 62 0.29 -4.50 10.37
N SER A 63 -0.42 -4.51 11.48
CA SER A 63 -0.76 -5.72 12.20
C SER A 63 -2.09 -6.27 11.69
N SER A 64 -2.10 -7.51 11.23
CA SER A 64 -3.32 -8.30 11.10
C SER A 64 -3.60 -9.03 12.42
N SER A 65 -4.79 -9.61 12.56
CA SER A 65 -5.20 -10.41 13.72
C SER A 65 -4.26 -11.58 14.05
N GLU A 66 -3.56 -12.12 13.04
CA GLU A 66 -2.71 -13.31 13.19
C GLU A 66 -1.20 -13.03 13.06
N SER A 67 -0.79 -12.05 12.25
CA SER A 67 0.62 -11.77 11.93
C SER A 67 0.89 -10.29 11.64
N THR A 68 2.17 -9.91 11.65
CA THR A 68 2.61 -8.57 11.25
C THR A 68 3.06 -8.59 9.80
N TYR A 69 2.57 -7.64 9.01
CA TYR A 69 2.94 -7.46 7.62
C TYR A 69 3.49 -6.05 7.41
N VAL A 70 4.33 -5.90 6.39
CA VAL A 70 4.74 -4.60 5.86
C VAL A 70 4.18 -4.49 4.47
N MET A 71 3.26 -3.55 4.26
CA MET A 71 2.69 -3.29 2.95
C MET A 71 3.33 -2.04 2.35
N ARG A 72 3.72 -2.11 1.08
CA ARG A 72 4.18 -0.95 0.33
C ARG A 72 2.98 -0.21 -0.24
N PHE A 73 2.95 1.09 -0.04
CA PHE A 73 1.96 1.98 -0.61
C PHE A 73 2.60 2.95 -1.59
N ALA A 74 1.93 3.20 -2.70
CA ALA A 74 2.16 4.42 -3.49
C ALA A 74 1.08 5.44 -3.12
N LEU A 75 1.52 6.62 -2.69
CA LEU A 75 0.66 7.77 -2.43
C LEU A 75 0.64 8.65 -3.69
N PHE A 76 -0.55 9.06 -4.10
CA PHE A 76 -0.77 9.95 -5.22
C PHE A 76 -1.10 11.37 -4.75
N GLU A 77 -0.82 12.37 -5.59
CA GLU A 77 -1.05 13.79 -5.28
C GLU A 77 -2.53 14.13 -5.01
N ASN A 78 -3.46 13.30 -5.46
CA ASN A 78 -4.89 13.44 -5.20
C ASN A 78 -5.36 12.79 -3.89
N HIS A 79 -4.43 12.53 -2.96
CA HIS A 79 -4.67 11.87 -1.67
C HIS A 79 -5.20 10.43 -1.78
N GLN A 80 -5.02 9.77 -2.91
CA GLN A 80 -5.28 8.33 -3.04
C GLN A 80 -4.03 7.52 -2.71
N ALA A 81 -4.21 6.36 -2.09
CA ALA A 81 -3.15 5.40 -1.88
C ALA A 81 -3.49 4.05 -2.51
N ILE A 82 -2.52 3.46 -3.21
CA ILE A 82 -2.59 2.09 -3.71
C ILE A 82 -1.70 1.20 -2.85
N GLY A 83 -2.24 0.07 -2.40
CA GLY A 83 -1.49 -1.01 -1.77
C GLY A 83 -0.86 -1.90 -2.83
N LEU A 84 0.45 -2.10 -2.75
CA LEU A 84 1.27 -2.79 -3.74
C LEU A 84 1.68 -4.19 -3.23
N ASP A 85 2.97 -4.43 -2.99
CA ASP A 85 3.46 -5.67 -2.40
C ASP A 85 3.30 -5.71 -0.87
N ILE A 86 3.13 -6.92 -0.36
CA ILE A 86 3.03 -7.24 1.06
C ILE A 86 4.23 -8.10 1.43
N MET A 87 4.98 -7.71 2.45
CA MET A 87 6.04 -8.51 3.04
C MET A 87 5.54 -9.08 4.36
N ASP A 88 5.64 -10.39 4.54
CA ASP A 88 5.49 -11.02 5.84
C ASP A 88 6.71 -10.68 6.70
N ALA A 89 6.47 -10.03 7.85
CA ALA A 89 7.54 -9.54 8.71
C ALA A 89 8.26 -10.68 9.46
N GLU A 90 7.66 -11.87 9.57
CA GLU A 90 8.23 -13.01 10.29
C GLU A 90 9.31 -13.73 9.47
N ASN A 91 9.04 -13.92 8.18
CA ASN A 91 9.93 -14.69 7.28
C ASN A 91 10.56 -13.84 6.16
N GLY A 92 10.14 -12.59 5.98
CA GLY A 92 10.65 -11.68 4.95
C GLY A 92 10.20 -12.01 3.53
N GLN A 93 9.24 -12.92 3.35
CA GLN A 93 8.69 -13.28 2.05
C GLN A 93 7.81 -12.14 1.52
N PHE A 94 8.03 -11.78 0.25
CA PHE A 94 7.18 -10.83 -0.45
C PHE A 94 6.07 -11.54 -1.21
N PHE A 95 4.91 -10.90 -1.22
CA PHE A 95 3.69 -11.35 -1.85
C PHE A 95 3.11 -10.23 -2.71
N ILE A 96 2.66 -10.61 -3.89
CA ILE A 96 1.94 -9.74 -4.80
C ILE A 96 0.45 -10.09 -4.71
N PRO A 97 -0.43 -9.14 -4.34
CA PRO A 97 -1.87 -9.37 -4.41
C PRO A 97 -2.32 -9.41 -5.87
N GLU A 98 -3.31 -10.25 -6.17
CA GLU A 98 -3.91 -10.36 -7.50
C GLU A 98 -4.50 -9.03 -7.96
N SER A 99 -5.17 -8.30 -7.05
CA SER A 99 -5.60 -6.92 -7.27
C SER A 99 -4.98 -5.98 -6.24
N CYS A 100 -4.39 -4.88 -6.70
CA CYS A 100 -3.84 -3.85 -5.83
C CYS A 100 -4.97 -2.96 -5.30
N PRO A 101 -5.29 -2.99 -3.99
CA PRO A 101 -6.39 -2.19 -3.46
C PRO A 101 -6.04 -0.70 -3.51
N ILE A 102 -7.03 0.14 -3.80
CA ILE A 102 -6.91 1.60 -3.79
C ILE A 102 -7.86 2.16 -2.74
N CYS A 103 -7.43 3.14 -1.97
CA CYS A 103 -8.28 3.90 -1.06
C CYS A 103 -8.08 5.41 -1.21
N GLN A 104 -9.08 6.17 -0.78
CA GLN A 104 -8.98 7.61 -0.62
C GLN A 104 -8.58 7.91 0.82
N LEU A 105 -7.45 8.57 1.03
CA LEU A 105 -7.03 9.01 2.34
C LEU A 105 -7.78 10.28 2.73
N ALA A 106 -8.04 10.44 4.03
CA ALA A 106 -8.50 11.70 4.57
C ALA A 106 -7.39 12.76 4.41
N GLU A 107 -7.76 13.94 3.91
CA GLU A 107 -6.86 15.09 3.89
C GLU A 107 -6.48 15.43 5.34
N PRO A 108 -5.21 15.77 5.61
CA PRO A 108 -4.82 16.22 6.94
C PRO A 108 -5.62 17.49 7.28
N THR A 109 -6.57 17.39 8.20
CA THR A 109 -7.26 18.56 8.77
C THR A 109 -6.21 19.39 9.50
N LEU A 110 -5.73 20.44 8.83
CA LEU A 110 -5.00 21.54 9.45
C LEU A 110 -5.97 22.29 10.37
N ASN A 111 -5.93 21.97 11.66
CA ASN A 111 -6.42 22.86 12.71
C ASN A 111 -5.29 23.75 13.20
#